data_AF-A0A3Q9FBT1-F1
#
_entry.id   AF-A0A3Q9FBT1-F1
#
_cell.length_a   1.000
_cell.length_b   1.000
_cell.length_c   1.000
_cell.angle_alpha   90.00
_cell.angle_beta   90.00
_cell.angle_gamma   90.00
#
_symmetry.space_group_name_H-M   'P 1'
#
loop_
_entity.id
_entity.type
_entity.pdbx_description
1 polymer ?
#
loop_
_entity_poly.entity_id
_entity_poly.type
_entity_poly.pdbx_seq_one_letter_code
_entity_poly.pdbx_strand_id
1 'polypeptide(L)'
;MAHRLYLSNVDDVGRNGTTHLGMVEWNYDFPTVLSPLLSSAPFLARNRCNDTGEADGLYADAAGGKASMTRLYAFLERHAGGLIDDLESFLDAKRRILAFLDNRAVHRYFHLDAWDVFNLSDDTHVRQAQSLLERIARDNTRIRAAIDADDPALLDTCEGLAFEAVSTFRELINQPDYDYGWEPLTSSIYDDALVFEQDGRWGVMAVTGEVLAPACYDEFGDFDAWTGVAIVRRGDRYGHVDTTGRQITPVTYDAVWAFWHGEFARVKRDGRFGVVDRNGIEVVPCCFDELVVLVRFGERCWAAREGTAWGVVDPCGQWLLPPEFDEIDDGRGVIYATRIGAVVPDIHTRRLVRLGSLPPEHVRVQEASRADGDKVFRYLVTQAGADGVQRCALVDEHGNALLAPGAVDELGVLSTGVLLCFRRGERWGIADLDGIERCAARYESISQIGARDEWLGIGFRDGHAWSIADDGGEAPLPAAVARELAGYDDPSWFDAAQLDALTRTAAAGVSDADH
;
A
#
# COMPACT_ATOMS: atom_id res chain seq x y z
N MET A 1 -18.38 16.83 9.20
CA MET A 1 -17.04 17.10 9.74
C MET A 1 -17.18 17.11 11.25
N ALA A 2 -16.32 16.43 11.98
CA ALA A 2 -16.33 16.48 13.44
C ALA A 2 -15.77 17.85 13.86
N HIS A 3 -16.43 18.54 14.79
CA HIS A 3 -15.94 19.83 15.29
C HIS A 3 -14.83 19.58 16.31
N ARG A 4 -13.70 20.29 16.18
CA ARG A 4 -12.47 20.01 16.94
C ARG A 4 -11.87 21.25 17.61
N LEU A 5 -11.16 21.02 18.71
CA LEU A 5 -10.26 21.96 19.38
C LEU A 5 -8.82 21.71 18.93
N TYR A 6 -8.03 22.77 18.80
CA TYR A 6 -6.63 22.69 18.42
C TYR A 6 -5.72 23.40 19.41
N LEU A 7 -4.69 22.73 19.92
CA LEU A 7 -3.62 23.36 20.71
C LEU A 7 -2.35 23.44 19.87
N SER A 8 -1.71 24.61 19.90
CA SER A 8 -0.39 24.82 19.30
C SER A 8 0.57 25.50 20.27
N ASN A 9 1.87 25.27 20.12
CA ASN A 9 2.91 26.07 20.76
C ASN A 9 3.43 27.12 19.76
N VAL A 10 3.30 28.40 20.11
CA VAL A 10 3.49 29.54 19.21
C VAL A 10 4.45 30.57 19.80
N ASP A 11 5.25 31.22 18.95
CA ASP A 11 6.29 32.17 19.38
C ASP A 11 5.72 33.51 19.88
N ASP A 12 4.61 33.96 19.27
CA ASP A 12 3.97 35.22 19.62
C ASP A 12 2.44 35.14 19.47
N VAL A 13 1.75 36.13 20.01
CA VAL A 13 0.29 36.26 20.02
C VAL A 13 -0.21 36.86 18.70
N GLY A 14 -1.23 36.25 18.11
CA GLY A 14 -1.85 36.74 16.87
C GLY A 14 -1.00 36.57 15.61
N ARG A 15 -1.41 37.30 14.54
CA ARG A 15 -0.95 37.34 13.12
C ARG A 15 -0.36 36.06 12.49
N ASN A 16 -0.85 35.75 11.30
CA ASN A 16 -0.25 34.79 10.37
C ASN A 16 1.24 35.10 10.11
N GLY A 17 2.11 34.08 10.28
CA GLY A 17 3.54 34.15 9.94
C GLY A 17 4.53 33.76 11.05
N THR A 18 4.09 33.54 12.30
CA THR A 18 5.00 33.07 13.37
C THR A 18 5.22 31.56 13.32
N THR A 19 6.38 31.08 13.76
CA THR A 19 6.65 29.65 13.89
C THR A 19 5.70 29.03 14.92
N HIS A 20 5.19 27.84 14.61
CA HIS A 20 4.34 27.11 15.53
C HIS A 20 4.52 25.60 15.39
N LEU A 21 4.22 24.91 16.48
CA LEU A 21 4.08 23.46 16.55
C LEU A 21 2.61 23.14 16.84
N GLY A 22 1.93 22.43 15.92
CA GLY A 22 0.65 21.78 16.23
C GLY A 22 0.88 20.64 17.21
N MET A 23 0.00 20.51 18.21
CA MET A 23 0.13 19.51 19.27
C MET A 23 -1.16 18.68 19.37
N VAL A 24 -2.25 19.33 19.75
CA VAL A 24 -3.53 18.67 20.03
C VAL A 24 -4.53 18.98 18.92
N GLU A 25 -5.19 17.95 18.42
CA GLU A 25 -6.50 18.00 17.75
C GLU A 25 -7.46 17.13 18.57
N TRP A 26 -8.41 17.74 19.28
CA TRP A 26 -9.29 17.02 20.21
C TRP A 26 -10.76 17.35 20.00
N ASN A 27 -11.65 16.59 20.65
CA ASN A 27 -13.11 16.64 20.47
C ASN A 27 -13.74 18.00 20.87
N TYR A 28 -14.80 17.98 21.68
CA TYR A 28 -15.62 19.15 22.01
C TYR A 28 -15.15 19.91 23.24
N ASP A 29 -14.30 19.31 24.09
CA ASP A 29 -13.72 19.98 25.24
C ASP A 29 -12.22 19.70 25.39
N PHE A 30 -11.49 20.62 26.02
CA PHE A 30 -10.03 20.49 26.17
C PHE A 30 -9.65 19.43 27.23
N PRO A 31 -8.78 18.45 26.91
CA PRO A 31 -8.46 17.32 27.78
C PRO A 31 -8.07 17.72 29.19
N THR A 32 -8.74 17.13 30.18
CA THR A 32 -8.55 17.51 31.60
C THR A 32 -7.11 17.35 32.07
N VAL A 33 -6.44 16.26 31.66
CA VAL A 33 -5.03 15.97 31.99
C VAL A 33 -4.05 17.02 31.42
N LEU A 34 -4.43 17.71 30.33
CA LEU A 34 -3.62 18.74 29.68
C LEU A 34 -3.92 20.17 30.17
N SER A 35 -4.95 20.36 31.02
CA SER A 35 -5.30 21.66 31.63
C SER A 35 -4.09 22.44 32.19
N PRO A 36 -3.07 21.81 32.83
CA PRO A 36 -1.91 22.53 33.34
C PRO A 36 -1.12 23.30 32.29
N LEU A 37 -1.18 22.93 31.01
CA LEU A 37 -0.54 23.69 29.91
C LEU A 37 -1.05 25.13 29.84
N LEU A 38 -2.30 25.38 30.21
CA LEU A 38 -2.95 26.69 30.18
C LEU A 38 -3.06 27.36 31.56
N SER A 39 -2.22 26.96 32.52
CA SER A 39 -2.30 27.42 33.92
C SER A 39 -1.58 28.74 34.21
N SER A 40 -0.62 29.14 33.37
CA SER A 40 0.27 30.27 33.65
C SER A 40 -0.11 31.51 32.85
N ALA A 41 -0.54 32.55 33.57
CA ALA A 41 -0.94 33.84 33.01
C ALA A 41 -1.84 33.74 31.75
N PRO A 42 -2.97 33.01 31.81
CA PRO A 42 -3.83 32.85 30.64
C PRO A 42 -4.57 34.15 30.29
N PHE A 43 -4.81 34.38 29.00
CA PHE A 43 -5.53 35.54 28.49
C PHE A 43 -6.20 35.26 27.14
N LEU A 44 -7.13 36.12 26.75
CA LEU A 44 -7.75 36.11 25.43
C LEU A 44 -7.08 37.15 24.52
N ALA A 45 -6.85 36.77 23.28
CA ALA A 45 -6.37 37.65 22.24
C ALA A 45 -6.89 37.20 20.88
N ARG A 46 -6.51 37.89 19.81
CA ARG A 46 -6.95 37.53 18.46
C ARG A 46 -6.55 36.11 18.12
N ASN A 47 -7.51 35.33 17.64
CA ASN A 47 -7.25 33.99 17.17
C ASN A 47 -6.26 34.03 15.99
N ARG A 48 -5.28 33.12 16.03
CA ARG A 48 -4.27 33.00 14.98
C ARG A 48 -4.80 32.28 13.75
N CYS A 49 -5.41 31.12 13.93
CA CYS A 49 -5.75 30.21 12.84
C CYS A 49 -7.05 30.64 12.16
N ASN A 50 -7.98 31.19 12.93
CA ASN A 50 -9.29 31.65 12.49
C ASN A 50 -9.53 33.11 12.91
N ASP A 51 -8.68 34.04 12.45
CA ASP A 51 -8.73 35.44 12.85
C ASP A 51 -10.01 36.15 12.35
N THR A 52 -11.01 36.26 13.22
CA THR A 52 -12.28 36.97 12.99
C THR A 52 -12.19 38.47 13.27
N GLY A 53 -11.08 38.95 13.84
CA GLY A 53 -10.97 40.28 14.41
C GLY A 53 -11.36 40.37 15.89
N GLU A 54 -11.90 39.32 16.47
CA GLU A 54 -12.31 39.26 17.88
C GLU A 54 -11.23 38.63 18.77
N ALA A 55 -11.39 38.76 20.09
CA ALA A 55 -10.48 38.17 21.08
C ALA A 55 -11.02 36.80 21.55
N ASP A 56 -11.06 35.84 20.62
CA ASP A 56 -11.59 34.49 20.81
C ASP A 56 -10.52 33.38 20.81
N GLY A 57 -9.23 33.74 20.67
CA GLY A 57 -8.10 32.82 20.85
C GLY A 57 -7.62 32.82 22.31
N LEU A 58 -7.42 31.63 22.87
CA LEU A 58 -6.95 31.45 24.25
C LEU A 58 -5.43 31.26 24.25
N TYR A 59 -4.71 32.02 25.07
CA TYR A 59 -3.26 31.95 25.18
C TYR A 59 -2.82 31.76 26.64
N ALA A 60 -1.70 31.08 26.85
CA ALA A 60 -1.03 30.99 28.15
C ALA A 60 0.50 30.92 27.98
N ASP A 61 1.24 31.32 29.02
CA ASP A 61 2.69 31.22 29.05
C ASP A 61 3.15 29.75 29.07
N ALA A 62 3.94 29.36 28.09
CA ALA A 62 4.34 27.97 27.92
C ALA A 62 5.31 27.50 29.02
N ALA A 63 6.21 28.36 29.48
CA ALA A 63 7.19 27.99 30.51
C ALA A 63 6.49 27.59 31.82
N GLY A 64 5.54 28.40 32.28
CA GLY A 64 4.76 28.07 33.47
C GLY A 64 3.81 26.89 33.27
N GLY A 65 3.22 26.75 32.08
CA GLY A 65 2.39 25.59 31.73
C GLY A 65 3.17 24.26 31.81
N LYS A 66 4.37 24.23 31.21
CA LYS A 66 5.28 23.07 31.27
C LYS A 66 5.69 22.74 32.70
N ALA A 67 6.04 23.74 33.52
CA ALA A 67 6.35 23.52 34.92
C ALA A 67 5.17 22.96 35.73
N SER A 68 3.93 23.33 35.40
CA SER A 68 2.73 22.74 36.01
C SER A 68 2.50 21.30 35.56
N MET A 69 2.75 20.96 34.29
CA MET A 69 2.74 19.57 33.82
C MET A 69 3.78 18.72 34.56
N THR A 70 5.03 19.18 34.67
CA THR A 70 6.07 18.45 35.42
C THR A 70 5.64 18.14 36.86
N ARG A 71 4.99 19.11 37.53
CA ARG A 71 4.48 18.92 38.90
C ARG A 71 3.33 17.90 38.96
N LEU A 72 2.40 17.94 38.01
CA LEU A 72 1.32 16.95 37.91
C LEU A 72 1.90 15.54 37.74
N TYR A 73 2.78 15.30 36.77
CA TYR A 73 3.35 13.96 36.55
C TYR A 73 4.27 13.49 37.67
N ALA A 74 4.91 14.40 38.42
CA ALA A 74 5.61 14.04 39.64
C ALA A 74 4.64 13.62 40.76
N PHE A 75 3.46 14.24 40.84
CA PHE A 75 2.41 13.87 41.79
C PHE A 75 1.76 12.53 41.42
N LEU A 76 1.39 12.32 40.16
CA LEU A 76 0.83 11.05 39.67
C LEU A 76 1.77 9.87 39.95
N GLU A 77 3.08 10.04 39.71
CA GLU A 77 4.08 9.00 40.01
C GLU A 77 4.14 8.66 41.50
N ARG A 78 4.13 9.66 42.39
CA ARG A 78 4.14 9.42 43.85
C ARG A 78 2.93 8.62 44.32
N HIS A 79 1.78 8.81 43.67
CA HIS A 79 0.52 8.14 43.99
C HIS A 79 0.17 7.01 43.02
N ALA A 80 1.17 6.47 42.30
CA ALA A 80 0.95 5.50 41.24
C ALA A 80 0.15 4.27 41.70
N GLY A 81 0.39 3.78 42.92
CA GLY A 81 -0.34 2.62 43.46
C GLY A 81 -1.85 2.79 43.58
N GLY A 82 -2.35 4.03 43.60
CA GLY A 82 -3.79 4.35 43.61
C GLY A 82 -4.35 4.84 42.27
N LEU A 83 -3.51 5.33 41.37
CA LEU A 83 -3.92 6.05 40.16
C LEU A 83 -3.51 5.37 38.84
N ILE A 84 -2.53 4.48 38.85
CA ILE A 84 -1.90 3.96 37.63
C ILE A 84 -2.06 2.44 37.58
N ASP A 85 -2.64 1.95 36.48
CA ASP A 85 -2.88 0.52 36.27
C ASP A 85 -1.60 -0.19 35.78
N ASP A 86 -0.81 0.47 34.94
CA ASP A 86 0.48 -0.02 34.43
C ASP A 86 1.60 1.01 34.65
N LEU A 87 2.42 0.76 35.68
CA LEU A 87 3.51 1.65 36.05
C LEU A 87 4.59 1.78 34.97
N GLU A 88 4.89 0.70 34.24
CA GLU A 88 5.95 0.74 33.22
C GLU A 88 5.53 1.63 32.05
N SER A 89 4.31 1.40 31.53
CA SER A 89 3.72 2.22 30.48
C SER A 89 3.56 3.68 30.90
N PHE A 90 3.13 3.95 32.14
CA PHE A 90 3.04 5.32 32.66
C PHE A 90 4.40 6.02 32.70
N LEU A 91 5.45 5.34 33.17
CA LEU A 91 6.79 5.94 33.25
C LEU A 91 7.35 6.25 31.86
N ASP A 92 7.03 5.43 30.85
CA ASP A 92 7.38 5.70 29.46
C ASP A 92 6.60 6.89 28.89
N ALA A 93 5.27 6.90 29.02
CA ALA A 93 4.41 8.00 28.58
C ALA A 93 4.84 9.33 29.25
N LYS A 94 5.08 9.32 30.57
CA LYS A 94 5.60 10.48 31.30
C LYS A 94 6.92 10.98 30.70
N ARG A 95 7.87 10.08 30.40
CA ARG A 95 9.15 10.45 29.78
C ARG A 95 8.92 11.11 28.42
N ARG A 96 8.08 10.52 27.58
CA ARG A 96 7.74 11.02 26.23
C ARG A 96 7.07 12.39 26.29
N ILE A 97 6.06 12.56 27.14
CA ILE A 97 5.33 13.82 27.35
C ILE A 97 6.28 14.94 27.78
N LEU A 98 7.10 14.72 28.81
CA LEU A 98 8.00 15.75 29.32
C LEU A 98 9.11 16.08 28.30
N ALA A 99 9.66 15.06 27.63
CA ALA A 99 10.64 15.27 26.56
C ALA A 99 10.05 16.08 25.40
N PHE A 100 8.83 15.75 24.96
CA PHE A 100 8.12 16.52 23.92
C PHE A 100 7.95 17.99 24.32
N LEU A 101 7.48 18.24 25.55
CA LEU A 101 7.27 19.61 26.02
C LEU A 101 8.59 20.39 26.13
N ASP A 102 9.68 19.76 26.52
CA ASP A 102 10.98 20.42 26.67
C ASP A 102 11.71 20.63 25.35
N ASN A 103 11.66 19.67 24.44
CA ASN A 103 12.44 19.67 23.20
C ASN A 103 11.68 20.22 21.99
N ARG A 104 10.34 20.11 21.97
CA ARG A 104 9.51 20.50 20.82
C ARG A 104 8.67 21.73 21.10
N ALA A 105 8.01 21.80 22.26
CA ALA A 105 7.21 22.95 22.65
C ALA A 105 8.08 24.10 23.20
N VAL A 106 8.98 24.60 22.36
CA VAL A 106 10.05 25.56 22.72
C VAL A 106 9.63 27.02 22.63
N HIS A 107 8.48 27.30 22.01
CA HIS A 107 7.96 28.64 21.83
C HIS A 107 7.26 29.19 23.08
N ARG A 108 7.08 30.51 23.10
CA ARG A 108 6.68 31.26 24.28
C ARG A 108 5.27 30.96 24.79
N TYR A 109 4.31 30.70 23.91
CA TYR A 109 2.90 30.58 24.29
C TYR A 109 2.32 29.23 23.88
N PHE A 110 1.36 28.72 24.66
CA PHE A 110 0.37 27.77 24.17
C PHE A 110 -0.85 28.55 23.69
N HIS A 111 -1.37 28.19 22.51
CA HIS A 111 -2.56 28.77 21.89
C HIS A 111 -3.61 27.68 21.67
N LEU A 112 -4.76 27.82 22.32
CA LEU A 112 -5.92 26.95 22.14
C LEU A 112 -6.94 27.65 21.22
N ASP A 113 -7.14 27.05 20.05
CA ASP A 113 -8.16 27.43 19.09
C ASP A 113 -9.37 26.48 19.22
N ALA A 114 -10.51 27.06 19.58
CA ALA A 114 -11.78 26.38 19.76
C ALA A 114 -12.85 26.83 18.76
N TRP A 115 -12.44 27.56 17.72
CA TRP A 115 -13.35 28.24 16.80
C TRP A 115 -14.36 27.29 16.15
N ASP A 116 -13.93 26.10 15.75
CA ASP A 116 -14.80 25.11 15.11
C ASP A 116 -15.87 24.58 16.08
N VAL A 117 -15.52 24.34 17.35
CA VAL A 117 -16.46 23.97 18.40
C VAL A 117 -17.40 25.13 18.74
N PHE A 118 -16.91 26.37 18.75
CA PHE A 118 -17.74 27.54 19.08
C PHE A 118 -18.87 27.78 18.07
N ASN A 119 -18.72 27.32 16.82
CA ASN A 119 -19.80 27.37 15.82
C ASN A 119 -21.02 26.49 16.16
N LEU A 120 -20.93 25.63 17.17
CA LEU A 120 -22.05 24.78 17.61
C LEU A 120 -23.08 25.51 18.48
N SER A 121 -22.79 26.74 18.88
CA SER A 121 -23.64 27.56 19.75
C SER A 121 -23.94 28.92 19.10
N ASP A 122 -25.09 29.49 19.46
CA ASP A 122 -25.48 30.86 19.07
C ASP A 122 -24.77 31.93 19.93
N ASP A 123 -24.05 31.53 20.99
CA ASP A 123 -23.25 32.46 21.81
C ASP A 123 -22.04 33.00 21.04
N THR A 124 -21.67 34.25 21.29
CA THR A 124 -20.46 34.85 20.69
C THR A 124 -19.21 34.04 21.07
N HIS A 125 -18.28 33.88 20.12
CA HIS A 125 -17.03 33.15 20.35
C HIS A 125 -16.24 33.68 21.55
N VAL A 126 -16.19 35.00 21.75
CA VAL A 126 -15.52 35.61 22.91
C VAL A 126 -16.12 35.12 24.25
N ARG A 127 -17.45 35.00 24.36
CA ARG A 127 -18.10 34.50 25.58
C ARG A 127 -17.84 33.00 25.78
N GLN A 128 -17.84 32.23 24.71
CA GLN A 128 -17.50 30.81 24.77
C GLN A 128 -16.04 30.59 25.17
N ALA A 129 -15.12 31.40 24.63
CA ALA A 129 -13.70 31.44 24.99
C ALA A 129 -13.48 31.78 26.47
N GLN A 130 -14.20 32.78 26.99
CA GLN A 130 -14.18 33.12 28.42
C GLN A 130 -14.64 31.94 29.28
N SER A 131 -15.78 31.32 28.93
CA SER A 131 -16.34 30.18 29.66
C SER A 131 -15.38 28.98 29.69
N LEU A 132 -14.79 28.66 28.52
CA LEU A 132 -13.81 27.58 28.38
C LEU A 132 -12.56 27.86 29.24
N LEU A 133 -12.03 29.08 29.21
CA LEU A 133 -10.88 29.46 30.00
C LEU A 133 -11.17 29.40 31.51
N GLU A 134 -12.35 29.84 31.95
CA GLU A 134 -12.77 29.73 33.34
C GLU A 134 -12.90 28.28 33.80
N ARG A 135 -13.43 27.39 32.96
CA ARG A 135 -13.49 25.93 33.23
C ARG A 135 -12.10 25.36 33.44
N ILE A 136 -11.19 25.62 32.50
CA ILE A 136 -9.79 25.18 32.58
C ILE A 136 -9.10 25.75 33.83
N ALA A 137 -9.40 27.00 34.21
CA ALA A 137 -8.86 27.62 35.42
C ALA A 137 -9.38 26.96 36.72
N ARG A 138 -10.64 26.52 36.75
CA ARG A 138 -11.21 25.76 37.88
C ARG A 138 -10.54 24.39 38.02
N ASP A 139 -10.32 23.68 36.92
CA ASP A 139 -9.60 22.39 36.95
C ASP A 139 -8.14 22.55 37.36
N ASN A 140 -7.45 23.57 36.85
CA ASN A 140 -6.10 23.91 37.33
C ASN A 140 -6.05 24.23 38.83
N THR A 141 -7.10 24.86 39.38
CA THR A 141 -7.20 25.12 40.82
C THR A 141 -7.33 23.82 41.62
N ARG A 142 -8.13 22.86 41.14
CA ARG A 142 -8.32 21.55 41.77
C ARG A 142 -7.09 20.67 41.68
N ILE A 143 -6.45 20.63 40.50
CA ILE A 143 -5.18 19.91 40.29
C ILE A 143 -4.11 20.46 41.24
N ARG A 144 -3.98 21.78 41.34
CA ARG A 144 -3.05 22.39 42.29
C ARG A 144 -3.41 22.06 43.73
N ALA A 145 -4.69 22.09 44.11
CA ALA A 145 -5.11 21.72 45.46
C ALA A 145 -4.78 20.26 45.80
N ALA A 146 -4.95 19.33 44.85
CA ALA A 146 -4.54 17.93 44.99
C ALA A 146 -3.03 17.81 45.23
N ILE A 147 -2.22 18.51 44.44
CA ILE A 147 -0.76 18.52 44.58
C ILE A 147 -0.31 19.13 45.91
N ASP A 148 -0.89 20.27 46.29
CA ASP A 148 -0.52 21.01 47.51
C ASP A 148 -0.93 20.26 48.79
N ALA A 149 -2.07 19.56 48.76
CA ALA A 149 -2.54 18.71 49.85
C ALA A 149 -1.93 17.29 49.84
N ASP A 150 -1.20 16.93 48.78
CA ASP A 150 -0.72 15.59 48.46
C ASP A 150 -1.85 14.52 48.52
N ASP A 151 -3.05 14.87 48.05
CA ASP A 151 -4.27 14.05 48.10
C ASP A 151 -4.82 13.78 46.69
N PRO A 152 -4.65 12.56 46.14
CA PRO A 152 -5.08 12.23 44.79
C PRO A 152 -6.60 12.19 44.62
N ALA A 153 -7.38 12.03 45.70
CA ALA A 153 -8.85 12.01 45.62
C ALA A 153 -9.42 13.37 45.19
N LEU A 154 -8.68 14.47 45.40
CA LEU A 154 -9.09 15.80 44.96
C LEU A 154 -9.07 15.94 43.42
N LEU A 155 -8.35 15.08 42.70
CA LEU A 155 -8.37 15.09 41.23
C LEU A 155 -9.74 14.69 40.66
N ASP A 156 -10.50 13.85 41.36
CA ASP A 156 -11.84 13.41 40.96
C ASP A 156 -12.88 14.56 40.99
N THR A 157 -12.49 15.72 41.54
CA THR A 157 -13.35 16.91 41.57
C THR A 157 -13.26 17.75 40.29
N CYS A 158 -12.35 17.43 39.36
CA CYS A 158 -12.19 18.18 38.12
C CYS A 158 -13.48 18.14 37.27
N GLU A 159 -13.94 19.31 36.83
CA GLU A 159 -15.15 19.47 36.02
C GLU A 159 -15.02 18.79 34.66
N GLY A 160 -13.82 18.83 34.07
CA GLY A 160 -13.54 18.23 32.78
C GLY A 160 -13.80 16.71 32.71
N LEU A 161 -13.77 15.98 33.84
CA LEU A 161 -14.02 14.53 33.85
C LEU A 161 -15.42 14.18 33.31
N ALA A 162 -16.41 15.03 33.56
CA ALA A 162 -17.76 14.83 33.06
C ALA A 162 -17.84 14.91 31.52
N PHE A 163 -17.01 15.74 30.88
CA PHE A 163 -16.94 15.86 29.42
C PHE A 163 -16.25 14.65 28.78
N GLU A 164 -15.36 14.01 29.53
CA GLU A 164 -14.66 12.78 29.15
C GLU A 164 -15.45 11.51 29.50
N ALA A 165 -16.70 11.67 29.98
CA ALA A 165 -17.60 10.59 30.38
C ALA A 165 -17.02 9.62 31.43
N VAL A 166 -16.16 10.11 32.32
CA VAL A 166 -15.55 9.36 33.43
C VAL A 166 -15.84 10.02 34.77
N SER A 167 -15.75 9.25 35.86
CA SER A 167 -16.04 9.73 37.22
C SER A 167 -14.78 9.96 38.05
N THR A 168 -13.65 9.37 37.66
CA THR A 168 -12.38 9.53 38.39
C THR A 168 -11.24 9.92 37.45
N PHE A 169 -10.23 10.60 38.00
CA PHE A 169 -9.02 10.94 37.26
C PHE A 169 -8.21 9.69 36.91
N ARG A 170 -8.28 8.64 37.73
CA ARG A 170 -7.74 7.31 37.42
C ARG A 170 -8.37 6.75 36.15
N GLU A 171 -9.70 6.72 36.06
CA GLU A 171 -10.40 6.25 34.85
C GLU A 171 -9.97 7.03 33.61
N LEU A 172 -9.78 8.36 33.73
CA LEU A 172 -9.33 9.19 32.62
C LEU A 172 -7.97 8.73 32.05
N ILE A 173 -6.92 8.74 32.89
CA ILE A 173 -5.54 8.62 32.42
C ILE A 173 -5.15 7.19 32.00
N ASN A 174 -5.89 6.17 32.46
CA ASN A 174 -5.63 4.77 32.10
C ASN A 174 -6.42 4.31 30.87
N GLN A 175 -7.21 5.18 30.23
CA GLN A 175 -7.83 4.83 28.95
C GLN A 175 -6.73 4.64 27.87
N PRO A 176 -6.83 3.59 27.04
CA PRO A 176 -5.87 3.37 25.95
C PRO A 176 -5.74 4.59 25.04
N ASP A 177 -6.86 5.22 24.70
CA ASP A 177 -6.91 6.40 23.82
C ASP A 177 -6.43 7.69 24.51
N TYR A 178 -6.04 7.61 25.79
CA TYR A 178 -5.40 8.70 26.52
C TYR A 178 -3.88 8.50 26.66
N ASP A 179 -3.39 7.26 26.78
CA ASP A 179 -1.98 6.93 27.07
C ASP A 179 -1.36 7.88 28.11
N TYR A 180 -2.02 7.99 29.27
CA TYR A 180 -1.61 8.91 30.35
C TYR A 180 -1.49 10.39 29.95
N GLY A 181 -2.13 10.81 28.86
CA GLY A 181 -2.09 12.15 28.28
C GLY A 181 -1.20 12.27 27.03
N TRP A 182 -0.51 11.22 26.60
CA TRP A 182 0.33 11.25 25.40
C TRP A 182 -0.51 11.37 24.11
N GLU A 183 -1.50 10.49 23.93
CA GLU A 183 -2.38 10.50 22.76
C GLU A 183 -3.03 11.88 22.50
N PRO A 184 -3.72 12.52 23.47
CA PRO A 184 -4.27 13.85 23.24
C PRO A 184 -3.21 14.92 23.03
N LEU A 185 -2.01 14.79 23.62
CA LEU A 185 -0.95 15.79 23.49
C LEU A 185 -0.37 15.84 22.07
N THR A 186 -0.33 14.69 21.39
CA THR A 186 0.29 14.54 20.06
C THR A 186 -0.70 14.18 18.97
N SER A 187 -2.01 14.30 19.20
CA SER A 187 -3.04 13.82 18.28
C SER A 187 -3.06 14.50 16.90
N SER A 188 -2.39 15.65 16.75
CA SER A 188 -2.18 16.31 15.45
C SER A 188 -0.89 15.89 14.72
N ILE A 189 -0.11 14.96 15.31
CA ILE A 189 1.17 14.47 14.79
C ILE A 189 1.00 12.99 14.44
N TYR A 190 1.07 12.66 13.15
CA TYR A 190 0.77 11.31 12.65
C TYR A 190 2.01 10.41 12.49
N ASP A 191 3.22 10.99 12.48
CA ASP A 191 4.47 10.26 12.26
C ASP A 191 5.31 10.19 13.53
N ASP A 192 5.76 8.98 13.90
CA ASP A 192 6.63 8.74 15.07
C ASP A 192 8.07 9.29 14.89
N ALA A 193 8.46 9.54 13.63
CA ALA A 193 9.74 10.11 13.25
C ALA A 193 9.52 11.25 12.26
N LEU A 194 10.24 12.34 12.47
CA LEU A 194 10.10 13.57 11.70
C LEU A 194 11.44 14.01 11.14
N VAL A 195 11.41 14.52 9.92
CA VAL A 195 12.55 15.16 9.28
C VAL A 195 12.64 16.60 9.78
N PHE A 196 13.82 17.05 10.18
CA PHE A 196 14.03 18.39 10.69
C PHE A 196 15.22 19.08 10.06
N GLU A 197 15.15 20.41 9.97
CA GLU A 197 16.23 21.26 9.47
C GLU A 197 16.92 21.99 10.62
N GLN A 198 18.25 21.97 10.63
CA GLN A 198 19.09 22.79 11.49
C GLN A 198 20.32 23.26 10.71
N ASP A 199 20.61 24.57 10.75
CA ASP A 199 21.77 25.19 10.09
C ASP A 199 21.87 24.88 8.58
N GLY A 200 20.72 24.77 7.90
CA GLY A 200 20.64 24.44 6.46
C GLY A 200 20.88 22.97 6.13
N ARG A 201 20.83 22.08 7.13
CA ARG A 201 20.99 20.63 6.97
C ARG A 201 19.86 19.87 7.63
N TRP A 202 19.67 18.64 7.16
CA TRP A 202 18.54 17.80 7.53
C TRP A 202 18.96 16.61 8.38
N GLY A 203 18.11 16.25 9.33
CA GLY A 203 18.26 15.11 10.23
C GLY A 203 16.90 14.45 10.53
N VAL A 204 16.93 13.43 11.39
CA VAL A 204 15.73 12.72 11.86
C VAL A 204 15.61 12.91 13.36
N MET A 205 14.41 13.22 13.83
CA MET A 205 14.09 13.27 15.25
C MET A 205 12.83 12.46 15.56
N ALA A 206 12.74 11.95 16.77
CA ALA A 206 11.49 11.38 17.28
C ALA A 206 10.45 12.49 17.50
N VAL A 207 9.17 12.12 17.65
CA VAL A 207 8.12 13.06 18.08
C VAL A 207 8.51 13.79 19.35
N THR A 208 9.17 13.11 20.30
CA THR A 208 9.67 13.69 21.56
C THR A 208 10.74 14.77 21.39
N GLY A 209 11.27 14.98 20.18
CA GLY A 209 12.39 15.88 19.90
C GLY A 209 13.77 15.30 20.17
N GLU A 210 13.86 14.02 20.53
CA GLU A 210 15.13 13.31 20.54
C GLU A 210 15.70 13.22 19.13
N VAL A 211 16.95 13.68 18.95
CA VAL A 211 17.64 13.59 17.67
C VAL A 211 18.08 12.14 17.43
N LEU A 212 17.37 11.46 16.52
CA LEU A 212 17.65 10.07 16.10
C LEU A 212 18.82 10.02 15.10
N ALA A 213 18.86 10.98 14.18
CA ALA A 213 20.00 11.24 13.30
C ALA A 213 20.29 12.74 13.24
N PRO A 214 21.54 13.18 13.44
CA PRO A 214 21.87 14.60 13.45
C PRO A 214 21.63 15.26 12.09
N ALA A 215 21.38 16.57 12.12
CA ALA A 215 21.26 17.41 10.94
C ALA A 215 22.60 17.49 10.18
N CYS A 216 22.81 16.57 9.25
CA CYS A 216 24.08 16.39 8.53
C CYS A 216 23.93 16.12 7.03
N TYR A 217 22.69 16.00 6.55
CA TYR A 217 22.38 15.79 5.13
C TYR A 217 22.06 17.13 4.46
N ASP A 218 22.52 17.31 3.23
CA ASP A 218 22.25 18.52 2.46
C ASP A 218 20.85 18.46 1.79
N GLU A 219 20.36 17.25 1.50
CA GLU A 219 18.98 16.96 1.09
C GLU A 219 18.46 15.71 1.79
N PHE A 220 17.17 15.68 2.06
CA PHE A 220 16.46 14.58 2.71
C PHE A 220 15.11 14.41 2.02
N GLY A 221 14.87 13.27 1.39
CA GLY A 221 13.58 12.93 0.79
C GLY A 221 12.57 12.46 1.84
N ASP A 222 11.29 12.47 1.51
CA ASP A 222 10.26 11.94 2.40
C ASP A 222 10.49 10.44 2.68
N PHE A 223 10.06 9.99 3.86
CA PHE A 223 10.00 8.57 4.15
C PHE A 223 8.96 7.91 3.24
N ASP A 224 9.35 6.85 2.53
CA ASP A 224 8.40 6.03 1.80
C ASP A 224 7.40 5.39 2.77
N ALA A 225 6.10 5.55 2.50
CA ALA A 225 5.03 5.16 3.42
C ALA A 225 4.95 3.65 3.70
N TRP A 226 5.52 2.81 2.82
CA TRP A 226 5.48 1.36 2.98
C TRP A 226 6.72 0.81 3.68
N THR A 227 7.87 1.46 3.48
CA THR A 227 9.17 0.96 3.93
C THR A 227 9.74 1.76 5.11
N GLY A 228 9.29 3.00 5.32
CA GLY A 228 9.86 3.92 6.28
C GLY A 228 11.29 4.36 5.93
N VAL A 229 11.66 4.32 4.65
CA VAL A 229 13.02 4.62 4.18
C VAL A 229 13.02 5.89 3.33
N ALA A 230 13.97 6.78 3.62
CA ALA A 230 14.22 8.00 2.87
C ALA A 230 15.57 7.93 2.14
N ILE A 231 15.64 8.58 0.97
CA ILE A 231 16.89 8.86 0.27
C ILE A 231 17.49 10.14 0.83
N VAL A 232 18.77 10.11 1.15
CA VAL A 232 19.52 11.25 1.70
C VAL A 232 20.72 11.59 0.84
N ARG A 233 21.09 12.86 0.79
CA ARG A 233 22.29 13.35 0.07
C ARG A 233 23.22 14.11 1.01
N ARG A 234 24.53 13.91 0.82
CA ARG A 234 25.58 14.74 1.43
C ARG A 234 26.72 14.93 0.43
N GLY A 235 27.03 16.18 0.10
CA GLY A 235 27.87 16.51 -1.03
C GLY A 235 27.28 15.97 -2.33
N ASP A 236 28.08 15.29 -3.14
CA ASP A 236 27.67 14.64 -4.39
C ASP A 236 27.33 13.15 -4.21
N ARG A 237 27.15 12.70 -2.94
CA ARG A 237 26.88 11.30 -2.60
C ARG A 237 25.52 11.10 -1.98
N TYR A 238 24.97 9.91 -2.20
CA TYR A 238 23.64 9.50 -1.78
C TYR A 238 23.69 8.24 -0.93
N GLY A 239 22.66 8.06 -0.09
CA GLY A 239 22.43 6.88 0.74
C GLY A 239 20.98 6.77 1.19
N HIS A 240 20.72 5.88 2.14
CA HIS A 240 19.37 5.60 2.66
C HIS A 240 19.37 5.66 4.18
N VAL A 241 18.34 6.26 4.76
CA VAL A 241 18.10 6.33 6.21
C VAL A 241 16.68 5.87 6.51
N ASP A 242 16.48 5.14 7.60
CA ASP A 242 15.15 4.78 8.10
C ASP A 242 14.61 5.77 9.14
N THR A 243 13.35 5.58 9.54
CA THR A 243 12.66 6.39 10.57
C THR A 243 13.35 6.37 11.94
N THR A 244 14.20 5.37 12.22
CA THR A 244 14.98 5.31 13.47
C THR A 244 16.27 6.15 13.38
N GLY A 245 16.52 6.79 12.24
CA GLY A 245 17.76 7.52 11.97
C GLY A 245 18.94 6.63 11.57
N ARG A 246 18.72 5.31 11.46
CA ARG A 246 19.77 4.37 11.05
C ARG A 246 20.04 4.55 9.56
N GLN A 247 21.31 4.69 9.20
CA GLN A 247 21.75 4.57 7.81
C GLN A 247 21.61 3.10 7.37
N ILE A 248 20.66 2.84 6.47
CA ILE A 248 20.56 1.53 5.80
C ILE A 248 21.75 1.39 4.87
N THR A 249 22.00 2.40 4.03
CA THR A 249 23.21 2.47 3.21
C THR A 249 24.01 3.72 3.55
N PRO A 250 25.34 3.64 3.59
CA PRO A 250 26.18 4.81 3.81
C PRO A 250 26.04 5.80 2.65
N VAL A 251 26.23 7.09 2.93
CA VAL A 251 26.18 8.16 1.93
C VAL A 251 27.48 8.20 1.11
N THR A 252 27.68 7.17 0.28
CA THR A 252 28.89 6.95 -0.52
C THR A 252 28.61 6.65 -1.99
N TYR A 253 27.35 6.46 -2.37
CA TYR A 253 26.95 6.14 -3.74
C TYR A 253 26.81 7.39 -4.60
N ASP A 254 27.08 7.28 -5.90
CA ASP A 254 26.82 8.34 -6.89
C ASP A 254 25.32 8.61 -7.05
N ALA A 255 24.50 7.57 -6.90
CA ALA A 255 23.04 7.64 -6.92
C ALA A 255 22.46 6.40 -6.23
N VAL A 256 21.26 6.56 -5.67
CA VAL A 256 20.45 5.46 -5.12
C VAL A 256 18.99 5.63 -5.55
N TRP A 257 18.24 4.52 -5.55
CA TRP A 257 16.81 4.51 -5.87
C TRP A 257 16.02 3.89 -4.71
N ALA A 258 14.72 4.20 -4.63
CA ALA A 258 13.83 3.65 -3.62
C ALA A 258 13.81 2.11 -3.62
N PHE A 259 13.51 1.53 -2.46
CA PHE A 259 13.40 0.09 -2.29
C PHE A 259 12.19 -0.47 -3.04
N TRP A 260 12.44 -1.27 -4.07
CA TRP A 260 11.44 -1.98 -4.84
C TRP A 260 10.88 -3.16 -4.03
N HIS A 261 9.55 -3.23 -3.92
CA HIS A 261 8.81 -4.13 -3.00
C HIS A 261 9.31 -4.12 -1.55
N GLY A 262 10.00 -3.05 -1.13
CA GLY A 262 10.59 -2.94 0.21
C GLY A 262 11.78 -3.86 0.48
N GLU A 263 12.30 -4.57 -0.53
CA GLU A 263 13.37 -5.55 -0.34
C GLU A 263 14.71 -5.10 -0.93
N PHE A 264 14.71 -4.54 -2.14
CA PHE A 264 15.93 -4.23 -2.89
C PHE A 264 15.95 -2.81 -3.42
N ALA A 265 17.09 -2.13 -3.31
CA ALA A 265 17.31 -0.83 -3.92
C ALA A 265 18.44 -0.92 -4.94
N ARG A 266 18.21 -0.33 -6.12
CA ARG A 266 19.29 -0.11 -7.09
C ARG A 266 20.22 0.97 -6.53
N VAL A 267 21.52 0.79 -6.74
CA VAL A 267 22.56 1.76 -6.34
C VAL A 267 23.57 1.95 -7.47
N LYS A 268 24.27 3.08 -7.47
CA LYS A 268 25.32 3.39 -8.43
C LYS A 268 26.59 3.86 -7.71
N ARG A 269 27.74 3.25 -8.01
CA ARG A 269 29.05 3.63 -7.47
C ARG A 269 30.09 3.59 -8.58
N ASP A 270 30.92 4.62 -8.65
CA ASP A 270 31.97 4.80 -9.67
C ASP A 270 31.43 4.64 -11.10
N GLY A 271 30.24 5.18 -11.36
CA GLY A 271 29.60 5.09 -12.68
C GLY A 271 28.89 3.77 -12.97
N ARG A 272 29.00 2.74 -12.12
CA ARG A 272 28.45 1.40 -12.34
C ARG A 272 27.32 1.05 -11.36
N PHE A 273 26.38 0.24 -11.82
CA PHE A 273 25.16 -0.12 -11.10
C PHE A 273 25.30 -1.46 -10.37
N GLY A 274 24.64 -1.52 -9.20
CA GLY A 274 24.48 -2.70 -8.37
C GLY A 274 23.15 -2.66 -7.62
N VAL A 275 22.97 -3.57 -6.66
CA VAL A 275 21.75 -3.71 -5.86
C VAL A 275 22.12 -3.97 -4.40
N VAL A 276 21.40 -3.32 -3.49
CA VAL A 276 21.49 -3.56 -2.05
C VAL A 276 20.18 -4.14 -1.51
N ASP A 277 20.26 -4.95 -0.46
CA ASP A 277 19.10 -5.41 0.30
C ASP A 277 18.66 -4.37 1.37
N ARG A 278 17.57 -4.67 2.09
CA ARG A 278 17.04 -3.87 3.21
C ARG A 278 18.04 -3.64 4.35
N ASN A 279 19.08 -4.46 4.46
CA ASN A 279 20.13 -4.29 5.47
C ASN A 279 21.28 -3.40 4.96
N GLY A 280 21.21 -2.94 3.70
CA GLY A 280 22.24 -2.18 3.01
C GLY A 280 23.40 -3.03 2.50
N ILE A 281 23.24 -4.36 2.48
CA ILE A 281 24.25 -5.28 1.96
C ILE A 281 24.16 -5.25 0.44
N GLU A 282 25.29 -4.98 -0.22
CA GLU A 282 25.43 -5.08 -1.68
C GLU A 282 25.31 -6.55 -2.10
N VAL A 283 24.12 -6.95 -2.55
CA VAL A 283 23.81 -8.32 -3.01
C VAL A 283 24.21 -8.51 -4.48
N VAL A 284 24.08 -7.45 -5.29
CA VAL A 284 24.63 -7.38 -6.65
C VAL A 284 25.71 -6.31 -6.68
N PRO A 285 26.97 -6.65 -6.99
CA PRO A 285 28.05 -5.68 -6.96
C PRO A 285 27.86 -4.54 -7.96
N CYS A 286 28.40 -3.36 -7.65
CA CYS A 286 28.39 -2.21 -8.56
C CYS A 286 29.37 -2.42 -9.74
N CYS A 287 29.04 -3.32 -10.67
CA CYS A 287 29.91 -3.71 -11.77
C CYS A 287 29.25 -3.62 -13.16
N PHE A 288 27.97 -3.30 -13.25
CA PHE A 288 27.24 -3.22 -14.52
C PHE A 288 27.14 -1.79 -15.06
N ASP A 289 27.13 -1.63 -16.38
CA ASP A 289 26.94 -0.33 -17.03
C ASP A 289 25.51 0.19 -16.85
N GLU A 290 24.56 -0.75 -16.74
CA GLU A 290 23.15 -0.48 -16.48
C GLU A 290 22.48 -1.69 -15.83
N LEU A 291 21.45 -1.44 -15.01
CA LEU A 291 20.72 -2.47 -14.31
C LEU A 291 19.25 -2.06 -14.17
N VAL A 292 18.34 -2.91 -14.63
CA VAL A 292 16.88 -2.66 -14.70
C VAL A 292 16.14 -3.81 -14.03
N VAL A 293 15.15 -3.47 -13.20
CA VAL A 293 14.29 -4.44 -12.53
C VAL A 293 13.34 -5.08 -13.52
N LEU A 294 13.25 -6.42 -13.52
CA LEU A 294 12.25 -7.16 -14.30
C LEU A 294 11.00 -7.37 -13.44
N VAL A 295 10.08 -6.38 -13.49
CA VAL A 295 8.94 -6.21 -12.60
C VAL A 295 7.92 -7.35 -12.67
N ARG A 296 7.78 -7.98 -13.82
CA ARG A 296 6.81 -9.06 -14.08
C ARG A 296 7.44 -10.44 -13.92
N PHE A 297 8.74 -10.52 -13.65
CA PHE A 297 9.38 -11.76 -13.25
C PHE A 297 8.91 -12.14 -11.84
N GLY A 298 8.65 -13.43 -11.60
CA GLY A 298 8.20 -13.91 -10.29
C GLY A 298 9.32 -14.04 -9.27
N GLU A 299 10.53 -13.67 -9.66
CA GLU A 299 11.73 -13.84 -8.88
C GLU A 299 12.57 -12.56 -8.91
N ARG A 300 13.53 -12.49 -7.99
CA ARG A 300 14.43 -11.36 -7.79
C ARG A 300 15.52 -11.38 -8.86
N CYS A 301 15.26 -10.87 -10.07
CA CYS A 301 16.28 -10.79 -11.12
C CYS A 301 16.27 -9.42 -11.80
N TRP A 302 17.37 -9.13 -12.51
CA TRP A 302 17.56 -7.86 -13.19
C TRP A 302 18.10 -8.08 -14.60
N ALA A 303 17.63 -7.27 -15.54
CA ALA A 303 18.35 -7.09 -16.79
C ALA A 303 19.59 -6.24 -16.50
N ALA A 304 20.76 -6.74 -16.88
CA ALA A 304 22.03 -6.08 -16.65
C ALA A 304 22.77 -5.91 -17.97
N ARG A 305 23.40 -4.74 -18.16
CA ARG A 305 24.19 -4.42 -19.34
C ARG A 305 25.68 -4.40 -19.01
N GLU A 306 26.47 -5.06 -19.85
CA GLU A 306 27.93 -4.99 -19.85
C GLU A 306 28.41 -4.63 -21.27
N GLY A 307 29.13 -3.52 -21.39
CA GLY A 307 29.43 -2.89 -22.68
C GLY A 307 28.14 -2.46 -23.40
N THR A 308 27.88 -3.07 -24.54
CA THR A 308 26.65 -2.83 -25.33
C THR A 308 25.62 -3.94 -25.21
N ALA A 309 25.95 -5.05 -24.54
CA ALA A 309 25.11 -6.24 -24.54
C ALA A 309 24.39 -6.40 -23.18
N TRP A 310 23.11 -6.77 -23.26
CA TRP A 310 22.24 -7.08 -22.14
C TRP A 310 22.22 -8.58 -21.87
N GLY A 311 22.02 -8.93 -20.60
CA GLY A 311 21.70 -10.27 -20.11
C GLY A 311 20.81 -10.18 -18.87
N VAL A 312 20.61 -11.30 -18.18
CA VAL A 312 19.80 -11.36 -16.95
C VAL A 312 20.65 -11.93 -15.81
N VAL A 313 20.61 -11.28 -14.65
CA VAL A 313 21.35 -11.69 -13.45
C VAL A 313 20.43 -12.01 -12.27
N ASP A 314 20.88 -12.93 -11.42
CA ASP A 314 20.24 -13.30 -10.16
C ASP A 314 20.56 -12.29 -9.03
N PRO A 315 20.03 -12.48 -7.79
CA PRO A 315 20.32 -11.61 -6.63
C PRO A 315 21.76 -11.57 -6.19
N CYS A 316 22.59 -12.50 -6.64
CA CYS A 316 24.02 -12.55 -6.35
C CYS A 316 24.86 -11.95 -7.48
N GLY A 317 24.22 -11.43 -8.55
CA GLY A 317 24.88 -10.91 -9.74
C GLY A 317 25.41 -11.99 -10.69
N GLN A 318 24.97 -13.24 -10.55
CA GLN A 318 25.34 -14.32 -11.46
C GLN A 318 24.44 -14.30 -12.70
N TRP A 319 25.04 -14.47 -13.88
CA TRP A 319 24.31 -14.54 -15.14
C TRP A 319 23.39 -15.75 -15.20
N LEU A 320 22.09 -15.49 -15.27
CA LEU A 320 21.07 -16.46 -15.66
C LEU A 320 20.93 -16.52 -17.19
N LEU A 321 21.05 -15.35 -17.85
CA LEU A 321 21.28 -15.23 -19.29
C LEU A 321 22.53 -14.37 -19.50
N PRO A 322 23.56 -14.83 -20.24
CA PRO A 322 24.79 -14.07 -20.45
C PRO A 322 24.54 -12.79 -21.27
N PRO A 323 25.45 -11.80 -21.23
CA PRO A 323 25.30 -10.55 -21.97
C PRO A 323 25.57 -10.75 -23.46
N GLU A 324 24.53 -11.18 -24.20
CA GLU A 324 24.59 -11.46 -25.65
C GLU A 324 23.43 -10.84 -26.45
N PHE A 325 22.63 -9.99 -25.81
CA PHE A 325 21.39 -9.43 -26.36
C PHE A 325 21.50 -7.91 -26.57
N ASP A 326 20.88 -7.37 -27.62
CA ASP A 326 20.70 -5.92 -27.83
C ASP A 326 19.65 -5.36 -26.85
N GLU A 327 18.71 -6.19 -26.42
CA GLU A 327 17.58 -5.81 -25.57
C GLU A 327 17.05 -7.00 -24.75
N ILE A 328 16.62 -6.72 -23.51
CA ILE A 328 15.85 -7.62 -22.65
C ILE A 328 14.59 -6.88 -22.19
N ASP A 329 13.41 -7.48 -22.38
CA ASP A 329 12.10 -6.97 -21.93
C ASP A 329 11.29 -8.09 -21.26
N ASP A 330 10.56 -7.78 -20.18
CA ASP A 330 9.72 -8.75 -19.45
C ASP A 330 8.20 -8.55 -19.65
N GLY A 331 7.82 -8.06 -20.84
CA GLY A 331 6.43 -7.83 -21.21
C GLY A 331 5.57 -9.10 -21.31
N ARG A 332 4.27 -8.97 -21.04
CA ARG A 332 3.24 -10.00 -21.28
C ARG A 332 3.49 -11.36 -20.59
N GLY A 333 4.25 -11.39 -19.50
CA GLY A 333 4.48 -12.60 -18.72
C GLY A 333 5.51 -13.56 -19.33
N VAL A 334 6.35 -13.09 -20.26
CA VAL A 334 7.53 -13.77 -20.81
C VAL A 334 8.73 -12.84 -20.75
N ILE A 335 9.92 -13.38 -21.01
CA ILE A 335 11.10 -12.57 -21.27
C ILE A 335 11.43 -12.63 -22.76
N TYR A 336 11.47 -11.46 -23.38
CA TYR A 336 11.98 -11.25 -24.74
C TYR A 336 13.46 -10.91 -24.66
N ALA A 337 14.29 -11.69 -25.35
CA ALA A 337 15.73 -11.47 -25.42
C ALA A 337 16.17 -11.39 -26.89
N THR A 338 16.41 -10.17 -27.38
CA THR A 338 16.74 -9.94 -28.80
C THR A 338 18.24 -9.99 -28.98
N ARG A 339 18.75 -11.03 -29.66
CA ARG A 339 20.20 -11.17 -29.92
C ARG A 339 20.71 -10.03 -30.79
N ILE A 340 22.00 -9.71 -30.66
CA ILE A 340 22.63 -8.64 -31.44
C ILE A 340 22.43 -8.86 -32.95
N GLY A 341 21.78 -7.91 -33.62
CA GLY A 341 21.47 -7.97 -35.05
C GLY A 341 20.32 -8.91 -35.44
N ALA A 342 19.60 -9.50 -34.49
CA ALA A 342 18.40 -10.29 -34.75
C ALA A 342 17.16 -9.40 -34.83
N VAL A 343 16.20 -9.80 -35.68
CA VAL A 343 14.88 -9.14 -35.79
C VAL A 343 13.83 -9.85 -34.94
N VAL A 344 14.01 -11.14 -34.68
CA VAL A 344 13.08 -11.99 -33.94
C VAL A 344 13.70 -12.32 -32.57
N PRO A 345 13.01 -12.07 -31.45
CA PRO A 345 13.55 -12.31 -30.12
C PRO A 345 13.56 -13.80 -29.78
N ASP A 346 14.47 -14.20 -28.90
CA ASP A 346 14.33 -15.42 -28.12
C ASP A 346 13.30 -15.17 -27.01
N ILE A 347 12.21 -15.95 -27.00
CA ILE A 347 11.17 -15.86 -25.97
C ILE A 347 11.47 -16.91 -24.89
N HIS A 348 11.46 -16.49 -23.63
CA HIS A 348 11.66 -17.34 -22.47
C HIS A 348 10.46 -17.29 -21.52
N THR A 349 10.24 -18.36 -20.78
CA THR A 349 9.28 -18.39 -19.67
C THR A 349 9.72 -17.45 -18.54
N ARG A 350 8.84 -17.22 -17.56
CA ARG A 350 9.16 -16.58 -16.27
C ARG A 350 10.19 -17.31 -15.42
N ARG A 351 10.73 -18.45 -15.87
CA ARG A 351 11.86 -19.14 -15.25
C ARG A 351 13.07 -19.24 -16.20
N LEU A 352 13.11 -18.37 -17.21
CA LEU A 352 14.19 -18.29 -18.20
C LEU A 352 14.35 -19.57 -19.03
N VAL A 353 13.30 -20.39 -19.15
CA VAL A 353 13.31 -21.53 -20.07
C VAL A 353 12.99 -21.06 -21.48
N ARG A 354 13.91 -21.28 -22.42
CA ARG A 354 13.77 -20.80 -23.80
C ARG A 354 12.69 -21.58 -24.56
N LEU A 355 11.67 -20.88 -25.04
CA LEU A 355 10.59 -21.40 -25.88
C LEU A 355 10.94 -21.41 -27.38
N GLY A 356 11.85 -20.52 -27.80
CA GLY A 356 12.36 -20.45 -29.18
C GLY A 356 12.59 -19.01 -29.65
N SER A 357 13.17 -18.86 -30.85
CA SER A 357 13.20 -17.57 -31.56
C SER A 357 11.89 -17.41 -32.32
N LEU A 358 10.96 -16.65 -31.77
CA LEU A 358 9.57 -16.61 -32.24
C LEU A 358 9.05 -15.17 -32.31
N PRO A 359 8.21 -14.81 -33.30
CA PRO A 359 7.44 -13.58 -33.25
C PRO A 359 6.61 -13.52 -31.96
N PRO A 360 6.50 -12.35 -31.28
CA PRO A 360 5.79 -12.27 -30.01
C PRO A 360 4.33 -12.74 -30.05
N GLU A 361 3.65 -12.61 -31.20
CA GLU A 361 2.27 -13.07 -31.42
C GLU A 361 2.11 -14.60 -31.43
N HIS A 362 3.21 -15.35 -31.59
CA HIS A 362 3.25 -16.80 -31.54
C HIS A 362 3.33 -17.37 -30.13
N VAL A 363 3.45 -16.52 -29.10
CA VAL A 363 3.44 -16.95 -27.70
C VAL A 363 2.36 -16.18 -26.95
N ARG A 364 1.40 -16.91 -26.39
CA ARG A 364 0.38 -16.35 -25.49
C ARG A 364 0.55 -16.94 -24.10
N VAL A 365 0.46 -16.10 -23.09
CA VAL A 365 0.54 -16.51 -21.69
C VAL A 365 -0.85 -16.56 -21.10
N GLN A 366 -1.20 -17.68 -20.50
CA GLN A 366 -2.39 -17.83 -19.67
C GLN A 366 -1.96 -17.88 -18.20
N GLU A 367 -2.51 -16.95 -17.41
CA GLU A 367 -2.39 -16.94 -15.96
C GLU A 367 -3.68 -17.52 -15.35
N ALA A 368 -3.54 -18.43 -14.40
CA ALA A 368 -4.67 -18.96 -13.65
C ALA A 368 -4.34 -19.07 -12.16
N SER A 369 -5.33 -18.84 -11.31
CA SER A 369 -5.21 -19.05 -9.87
C SER A 369 -5.64 -20.47 -9.51
N ARG A 370 -4.81 -21.19 -8.78
CA ARG A 370 -5.18 -22.45 -8.13
C ARG A 370 -6.09 -22.17 -6.93
N ALA A 371 -6.78 -23.22 -6.48
CA ALA A 371 -7.70 -23.14 -5.34
C ALA A 371 -7.02 -22.74 -4.01
N ASP A 372 -5.71 -22.92 -3.91
CA ASP A 372 -4.86 -22.50 -2.79
C ASP A 372 -4.38 -21.04 -2.89
N GLY A 373 -4.69 -20.35 -4.00
CA GLY A 373 -4.26 -18.98 -4.28
C GLY A 373 -2.96 -18.87 -5.09
N ASP A 374 -2.28 -19.99 -5.38
CA ASP A 374 -1.05 -19.97 -6.17
C ASP A 374 -1.35 -19.65 -7.64
N LYS A 375 -0.51 -18.79 -8.22
CA LYS A 375 -0.61 -18.44 -9.65
C LYS A 375 0.15 -19.43 -10.50
N VAL A 376 -0.49 -19.87 -11.58
CA VAL A 376 0.04 -20.80 -12.56
C VAL A 376 0.14 -20.12 -13.91
N PHE A 377 1.29 -20.26 -14.55
CA PHE A 377 1.53 -19.73 -15.89
C PHE A 377 1.62 -20.86 -16.92
N ARG A 378 0.91 -20.69 -18.03
CA ARG A 378 0.94 -21.59 -19.18
C ARG A 378 1.25 -20.82 -20.45
N TYR A 379 2.09 -21.41 -21.29
CA TYR A 379 2.58 -20.78 -22.51
C TYR A 379 2.02 -21.56 -23.70
N LEU A 380 1.11 -20.92 -24.44
CA LEU A 380 0.61 -21.43 -25.70
C LEU A 380 1.59 -20.97 -26.77
N VAL A 381 2.32 -21.93 -27.35
CA VAL A 381 3.39 -21.67 -28.31
C VAL A 381 2.97 -22.18 -29.67
N THR A 382 3.04 -21.33 -30.68
CA THR A 382 2.72 -21.66 -32.07
C THR A 382 3.99 -21.63 -32.93
N GLN A 383 4.24 -22.71 -33.66
CA GLN A 383 5.40 -22.83 -34.55
C GLN A 383 4.96 -23.25 -35.95
N ALA A 384 5.59 -22.68 -36.98
CA ALA A 384 5.41 -23.15 -38.34
C ALA A 384 6.19 -24.46 -38.53
N GLY A 385 5.49 -25.53 -38.91
CA GLY A 385 6.12 -26.78 -39.33
C GLY A 385 6.88 -26.61 -40.66
N ALA A 386 7.84 -27.50 -40.92
CA ALA A 386 8.61 -27.52 -42.17
C ALA A 386 7.74 -27.75 -43.42
N ASP A 387 6.53 -28.28 -43.23
CA ASP A 387 5.46 -28.49 -44.21
C ASP A 387 4.53 -27.28 -44.38
N GLY A 388 4.79 -26.16 -43.69
CA GLY A 388 3.96 -24.97 -43.71
C GLY A 388 2.72 -25.04 -42.82
N VAL A 389 2.48 -26.18 -42.15
CA VAL A 389 1.37 -26.37 -41.21
C VAL A 389 1.77 -25.84 -39.84
N GLN A 390 0.95 -24.97 -39.25
CA GLN A 390 1.20 -24.51 -37.89
C GLN A 390 0.90 -25.62 -36.88
N ARG A 391 1.76 -25.72 -35.87
CA ARG A 391 1.63 -26.67 -34.77
C ARG A 391 1.69 -25.88 -33.48
N CYS A 392 0.75 -26.18 -32.59
CA CYS A 392 0.66 -25.52 -31.31
C CYS A 392 1.12 -26.48 -30.19
N ALA A 393 1.64 -25.91 -29.11
CA ALA A 393 2.01 -26.63 -27.90
C ALA A 393 1.57 -25.85 -26.66
N LEU A 394 1.20 -26.59 -25.62
CA LEU A 394 0.98 -26.04 -24.29
C LEU A 394 2.18 -26.40 -23.43
N VAL A 395 2.85 -25.40 -22.88
CA VAL A 395 4.09 -25.55 -22.12
C VAL A 395 3.92 -24.96 -20.73
N ASP A 396 4.46 -25.61 -19.70
CA ASP A 396 4.54 -25.06 -18.35
C ASP A 396 5.74 -24.10 -18.18
N GLU A 397 5.89 -23.51 -17.00
CA GLU A 397 7.01 -22.59 -16.69
C GLU A 397 8.39 -23.23 -16.70
N HIS A 398 8.47 -24.56 -16.61
CA HIS A 398 9.71 -25.35 -16.65
C HIS A 398 10.05 -25.82 -18.08
N GLY A 399 9.24 -25.48 -19.07
CA GLY A 399 9.43 -25.93 -20.46
C GLY A 399 8.89 -27.32 -20.75
N ASN A 400 8.18 -27.96 -19.81
CA ASN A 400 7.57 -29.25 -20.06
C ASN A 400 6.34 -29.06 -20.96
N ALA A 401 6.27 -29.85 -22.02
CA ALA A 401 5.08 -29.90 -22.85
C ALA A 401 3.96 -30.65 -22.13
N LEU A 402 2.89 -29.93 -21.81
CA LEU A 402 1.64 -30.48 -21.28
C LEU A 402 0.76 -31.01 -22.42
N LEU A 403 0.81 -30.33 -23.57
CA LEU A 403 0.35 -30.82 -24.86
C LEU A 403 1.49 -30.65 -25.87
N ALA A 404 1.99 -31.77 -26.38
CA ALA A 404 3.20 -31.80 -27.21
C ALA A 404 3.02 -31.09 -28.58
N PRO A 405 4.09 -30.46 -29.14
CA PRO A 405 4.06 -29.90 -30.48
C PRO A 405 3.67 -30.95 -31.52
N GLY A 406 2.67 -30.65 -32.35
CA GLY A 406 2.13 -31.58 -33.35
C GLY A 406 1.07 -32.53 -32.82
N ALA A 407 0.75 -32.48 -31.52
CA ALA A 407 -0.47 -33.08 -31.00
C ALA A 407 -1.71 -32.25 -31.37
N VAL A 408 -1.56 -30.96 -31.65
CA VAL A 408 -2.67 -30.04 -31.94
C VAL A 408 -2.25 -28.99 -32.99
N ASP A 409 -3.16 -28.69 -33.91
CA ASP A 409 -2.98 -27.73 -35.00
C ASP A 409 -3.25 -26.30 -34.55
N GLU A 410 -4.23 -26.12 -33.65
CA GLU A 410 -4.59 -24.83 -33.06
C GLU A 410 -4.86 -24.97 -31.56
N LEU A 411 -4.56 -23.91 -30.82
CA LEU A 411 -4.88 -23.76 -29.39
C LEU A 411 -5.48 -22.37 -29.14
N GLY A 412 -6.56 -22.33 -28.37
CA GLY A 412 -7.20 -21.09 -27.91
C GLY A 412 -7.54 -21.18 -26.44
N VAL A 413 -7.46 -20.06 -25.73
CA VAL A 413 -7.93 -19.96 -24.35
C VAL A 413 -9.41 -19.60 -24.36
N LEU A 414 -10.22 -20.33 -23.60
CA LEU A 414 -11.61 -19.95 -23.32
C LEU A 414 -11.63 -18.90 -22.20
N SER A 415 -12.61 -17.99 -22.20
CA SER A 415 -12.72 -16.86 -21.25
C SER A 415 -12.73 -17.25 -19.77
N THR A 416 -12.99 -18.51 -19.41
CA THR A 416 -12.84 -18.98 -18.02
C THR A 416 -11.39 -18.94 -17.55
N GLY A 417 -10.42 -18.86 -18.48
CA GLY A 417 -8.99 -18.78 -18.20
C GLY A 417 -8.38 -20.10 -17.72
N VAL A 418 -9.20 -21.14 -17.52
CA VAL A 418 -8.79 -22.46 -17.00
C VAL A 418 -8.98 -23.60 -18.00
N LEU A 419 -9.70 -23.34 -19.10
CA LEU A 419 -9.89 -24.28 -20.20
C LEU A 419 -9.30 -23.75 -21.50
N LEU A 420 -8.92 -24.70 -22.35
CA LEU A 420 -8.35 -24.49 -23.67
C LEU A 420 -9.16 -25.26 -24.71
N CYS A 421 -9.48 -24.63 -25.82
CA CYS A 421 -9.91 -25.36 -27.02
C CYS A 421 -8.67 -25.75 -27.83
N PHE A 422 -8.71 -26.94 -28.43
CA PHE A 422 -7.65 -27.42 -29.30
C PHE A 422 -8.20 -28.05 -30.57
N ARG A 423 -7.47 -27.95 -31.69
CA ARG A 423 -7.83 -28.57 -32.96
C ARG A 423 -6.88 -29.70 -33.35
N ARG A 424 -7.42 -30.82 -33.86
CA ARG A 424 -6.69 -31.92 -34.49
C ARG A 424 -7.38 -32.28 -35.81
N GLY A 425 -6.70 -32.08 -36.92
CA GLY A 425 -7.32 -32.14 -38.24
C GLY A 425 -8.50 -31.17 -38.31
N GLU A 426 -9.65 -31.63 -38.78
CA GLU A 426 -10.87 -30.79 -38.88
C GLU A 426 -11.72 -30.80 -37.60
N ARG A 427 -11.21 -31.36 -36.49
CA ARG A 427 -12.00 -31.55 -35.27
C ARG A 427 -11.43 -30.82 -34.06
N TRP A 428 -12.31 -30.25 -33.26
CA TRP A 428 -12.05 -29.50 -32.05
C TRP A 428 -12.36 -30.32 -30.79
N GLY A 429 -11.54 -30.13 -29.75
CA GLY A 429 -11.66 -30.71 -28.42
C GLY A 429 -11.37 -29.67 -27.33
N ILE A 430 -11.47 -30.08 -26.07
CA ILE A 430 -11.22 -29.23 -24.89
C ILE A 430 -10.23 -29.91 -23.96
N ALA A 431 -9.25 -29.15 -23.49
CA ALA A 431 -8.30 -29.56 -22.47
C ALA A 431 -8.27 -28.52 -21.35
N ASP A 432 -7.79 -28.92 -20.17
CA ASP A 432 -7.46 -27.98 -19.12
C ASP A 432 -6.02 -27.46 -19.25
N LEU A 433 -5.64 -26.56 -18.34
CA LEU A 433 -4.30 -25.99 -18.29
C LEU A 433 -3.19 -26.99 -17.94
N ASP A 434 -3.50 -28.18 -17.46
CA ASP A 434 -2.52 -29.24 -17.21
C ASP A 434 -2.36 -30.17 -18.43
N GLY A 435 -3.02 -29.83 -19.54
CA GLY A 435 -2.98 -30.59 -20.79
C GLY A 435 -3.83 -31.85 -20.74
N ILE A 436 -4.69 -32.01 -19.72
CA ILE A 436 -5.61 -33.14 -19.63
C ILE A 436 -6.78 -32.86 -20.56
N GLU A 437 -6.98 -33.74 -21.54
CA GLU A 437 -8.14 -33.68 -22.42
C GLU A 437 -9.42 -33.94 -21.62
N ARG A 438 -10.20 -32.90 -21.40
CA ARG A 438 -11.54 -32.96 -20.80
C ARG A 438 -12.56 -33.46 -21.82
N CYS A 439 -12.34 -33.14 -23.09
CA CYS A 439 -13.05 -33.72 -24.21
C CYS A 439 -12.13 -33.93 -25.42
N ALA A 440 -12.16 -35.14 -25.98
CA ALA A 440 -11.42 -35.48 -27.20
C ALA A 440 -11.87 -34.62 -28.41
N ALA A 441 -10.97 -34.48 -29.40
CA ALA A 441 -11.25 -33.74 -30.64
C ALA A 441 -12.31 -34.45 -31.50
N ARG A 442 -13.55 -33.95 -31.45
CA ARG A 442 -14.70 -34.52 -32.18
C ARG A 442 -15.71 -33.49 -32.66
N TYR A 443 -15.63 -32.25 -32.21
CA TYR A 443 -16.51 -31.16 -32.64
C TYR A 443 -16.04 -30.57 -33.97
N GLU A 444 -16.95 -30.16 -34.83
CA GLU A 444 -16.66 -29.48 -36.10
C GLU A 444 -16.30 -28.02 -35.85
N SER A 445 -16.82 -27.46 -34.77
CA SER A 445 -16.51 -26.12 -34.28
C SER A 445 -16.78 -26.03 -32.78
N ILE A 446 -16.07 -25.13 -32.10
CA ILE A 446 -16.34 -24.73 -30.73
C ILE A 446 -16.48 -23.21 -30.70
N SER A 447 -17.57 -22.73 -30.13
CA SER A 447 -17.82 -21.30 -29.91
C SER A 447 -17.98 -21.04 -28.41
N GLN A 448 -17.63 -19.83 -28.00
CA GLN A 448 -17.78 -19.38 -26.63
C GLN A 448 -18.81 -18.26 -26.52
N ILE A 449 -19.68 -18.31 -25.52
CA ILE A 449 -20.71 -17.31 -25.29
C ILE A 449 -20.90 -17.08 -23.79
N GLY A 450 -21.05 -15.81 -23.40
CA GLY A 450 -21.47 -15.44 -22.05
C GLY A 450 -22.99 -15.39 -21.98
N ALA A 451 -23.61 -16.40 -21.36
CA ALA A 451 -24.99 -16.30 -20.88
C ALA A 451 -24.96 -16.10 -19.36
N ARG A 452 -25.95 -15.38 -18.83
CA ARG A 452 -26.04 -14.87 -17.44
C ARG A 452 -25.50 -15.86 -16.40
N ASP A 453 -24.44 -15.44 -15.73
CA ASP A 453 -23.80 -16.00 -14.53
C ASP A 453 -23.20 -17.43 -14.61
N GLU A 454 -23.27 -18.13 -15.75
CA GLU A 454 -22.52 -19.38 -16.00
C GLU A 454 -21.94 -19.42 -17.43
N TRP A 455 -20.61 -19.59 -17.53
CA TRP A 455 -19.91 -19.65 -18.82
C TRP A 455 -20.05 -21.05 -19.43
N LEU A 456 -20.44 -21.12 -20.70
CA LEU A 456 -20.65 -22.39 -21.39
C LEU A 456 -19.85 -22.46 -22.70
N GLY A 457 -18.98 -23.46 -22.82
CA GLY A 457 -18.41 -23.83 -24.11
C GLY A 457 -19.47 -24.54 -24.95
N ILE A 458 -19.69 -24.11 -26.19
CA ILE A 458 -20.64 -24.76 -27.10
C ILE A 458 -19.88 -25.48 -28.21
N GLY A 459 -19.98 -26.80 -28.22
CA GLY A 459 -19.43 -27.64 -29.28
C GLY A 459 -20.52 -28.06 -30.28
N PHE A 460 -20.21 -27.97 -31.57
CA PHE A 460 -21.10 -28.47 -32.63
C PHE A 460 -20.56 -29.77 -33.20
N ARG A 461 -21.39 -30.80 -33.29
CA ARG A 461 -21.04 -32.09 -33.89
C ARG A 461 -22.30 -32.78 -34.40
N ASP A 462 -22.20 -33.42 -35.57
CA ASP A 462 -23.28 -34.21 -36.16
C ASP A 462 -24.59 -33.38 -36.33
N GLY A 463 -24.47 -32.08 -36.61
CA GLY A 463 -25.61 -31.17 -36.77
C GLY A 463 -26.30 -30.72 -35.48
N HIS A 464 -25.75 -31.07 -34.31
CA HIS A 464 -26.31 -30.73 -32.99
C HIS A 464 -25.34 -29.90 -32.14
N ALA A 465 -25.90 -29.04 -31.27
CA ALA A 465 -25.17 -28.21 -30.32
C ALA A 465 -25.12 -28.87 -28.93
N TRP A 466 -23.94 -28.84 -28.30
CA TRP A 466 -23.66 -29.42 -27.00
C TRP A 466 -23.13 -28.37 -26.04
N SER A 467 -23.63 -28.38 -24.81
CA SER A 467 -23.07 -27.65 -23.69
C SER A 467 -21.87 -28.42 -23.13
N ILE A 468 -20.74 -27.77 -22.92
CA ILE A 468 -19.53 -28.38 -22.36
C ILE A 468 -19.17 -27.67 -21.05
N ALA A 469 -19.17 -28.45 -19.97
CA ALA A 469 -18.83 -28.00 -18.63
C ALA A 469 -17.31 -28.05 -18.38
N ASP A 470 -16.86 -27.40 -17.29
CA ASP A 470 -15.44 -27.30 -16.92
C ASP A 470 -14.77 -28.64 -16.61
N ASP A 471 -15.54 -29.63 -16.18
CA ASP A 471 -15.04 -30.99 -15.94
C ASP A 471 -14.94 -31.85 -17.22
N GLY A 472 -15.37 -31.30 -18.38
CA GLY A 472 -15.49 -32.02 -19.65
C GLY A 472 -16.84 -32.71 -19.86
N GLY A 473 -17.77 -32.57 -18.91
CA GLY A 473 -19.12 -33.07 -19.03
C GLY A 473 -19.84 -32.46 -20.24
N GLU A 474 -20.43 -33.31 -21.07
CA GLU A 474 -21.27 -32.88 -22.19
C GLU A 474 -22.75 -33.13 -21.89
N ALA A 475 -23.59 -32.17 -22.26
CA ALA A 475 -25.02 -32.35 -22.30
C ALA A 475 -25.59 -31.70 -23.58
N PRO A 476 -26.73 -32.18 -24.09
CA PRO A 476 -27.44 -31.47 -25.15
C PRO A 476 -27.73 -30.04 -24.71
N LEU A 477 -27.51 -29.06 -25.59
CA LEU A 477 -27.75 -27.66 -25.26
C LEU A 477 -29.24 -27.47 -24.87
N PRO A 478 -29.56 -26.98 -23.66
CA PRO A 478 -30.94 -26.83 -23.23
C PRO A 478 -31.74 -25.94 -24.18
N ALA A 479 -32.97 -26.35 -24.54
CA ALA A 479 -33.77 -25.62 -25.53
C ALA A 479 -34.06 -24.16 -25.16
N ALA A 480 -34.14 -23.85 -23.86
CA ALA A 480 -34.28 -22.47 -23.37
C ALA A 480 -33.04 -21.62 -23.70
N VAL A 481 -31.84 -22.17 -23.47
CA VAL A 481 -30.57 -21.54 -23.79
C VAL A 481 -30.40 -21.41 -25.30
N ALA A 482 -30.73 -22.46 -26.07
CA ALA A 482 -30.69 -22.42 -27.53
C ALA A 482 -31.61 -21.33 -28.11
N ARG A 483 -32.80 -21.12 -27.53
CA ARG A 483 -33.73 -20.04 -27.92
C ARG A 483 -33.16 -18.65 -27.65
N GLU A 484 -32.56 -18.46 -26.49
CA GLU A 484 -31.92 -17.19 -26.13
C GLU A 484 -30.77 -16.87 -27.10
N LEU A 485 -29.91 -17.85 -27.36
CA LEU A 485 -28.76 -17.71 -28.26
C LEU A 485 -29.16 -17.47 -29.72
N ALA A 486 -30.21 -18.14 -30.20
CA ALA A 486 -30.74 -17.91 -31.55
C ALA A 486 -31.38 -16.52 -31.72
N GLY A 487 -31.72 -15.84 -30.62
CA GLY A 487 -32.31 -14.51 -30.61
C GLY A 487 -31.32 -13.35 -30.52
N TYR A 488 -30.01 -13.60 -30.38
CA TYR A 488 -29.00 -12.56 -30.46
C TYR A 488 -28.78 -12.12 -31.92
N ASP A 489 -29.00 -10.85 -32.21
CA ASP A 489 -28.86 -10.23 -33.55
C ASP A 489 -27.39 -10.02 -33.99
N ASP A 490 -26.41 -10.65 -33.34
CA ASP A 490 -25.00 -10.55 -33.72
C ASP A 490 -24.53 -11.81 -34.49
N PRO A 491 -24.44 -11.75 -35.84
CA PRO A 491 -24.01 -12.86 -36.67
C PRO A 491 -22.49 -13.14 -36.59
N SER A 492 -21.73 -12.40 -35.77
CA SER A 492 -20.26 -12.56 -35.72
C SER A 492 -19.78 -13.81 -34.98
N TRP A 493 -20.62 -14.44 -34.15
CA TRP A 493 -20.22 -15.60 -33.33
C TRP A 493 -20.54 -16.96 -33.95
N PHE A 494 -21.43 -16.99 -34.95
CA PHE A 494 -21.93 -18.22 -35.55
C PHE A 494 -22.11 -18.13 -37.06
N ASP A 495 -21.82 -19.22 -37.77
CA ASP A 495 -22.17 -19.38 -39.16
C ASP A 495 -23.65 -19.80 -39.36
N ALA A 496 -24.09 -19.80 -40.61
CA ALA A 496 -25.46 -20.12 -40.97
C ALA A 496 -25.89 -21.55 -40.57
N ALA A 497 -24.96 -22.52 -40.59
CA ALA A 497 -25.25 -23.91 -40.22
C ALA A 497 -25.38 -24.06 -38.69
N GLN A 498 -24.54 -23.35 -37.93
CA GLN A 498 -24.61 -23.29 -36.47
C GLN A 498 -25.90 -22.60 -36.00
N LEU A 499 -26.31 -21.51 -36.64
CA LEU A 499 -27.57 -20.81 -36.32
C LEU A 499 -28.80 -21.68 -36.61
N ASP A 500 -28.79 -22.40 -37.73
CA ASP A 500 -29.82 -23.37 -38.10
C ASP A 500 -29.90 -24.54 -37.10
N ALA A 501 -28.74 -25.05 -36.63
CA ALA A 501 -28.69 -26.05 -35.57
C ALA A 501 -29.27 -25.55 -34.25
N LEU A 502 -28.93 -24.33 -33.81
CA LEU A 502 -29.49 -23.70 -32.61
C LEU A 502 -31.01 -23.52 -32.72
N THR A 503 -31.48 -23.07 -33.89
CA THR A 503 -32.91 -22.86 -34.17
C THR A 503 -33.69 -24.18 -34.15
N ARG A 504 -33.12 -25.26 -34.69
CA ARG A 504 -33.72 -26.61 -34.59
C ARG A 504 -33.81 -27.11 -33.15
N THR A 505 -32.75 -26.97 -32.36
CA THR A 505 -32.76 -27.35 -30.94
C THR A 505 -33.79 -26.55 -30.14
N ALA A 506 -33.88 -25.24 -30.41
CA ALA A 506 -34.88 -24.34 -29.85
C ALA A 506 -36.33 -24.77 -30.17
N ALA A 507 -36.57 -25.22 -31.41
CA ALA A 507 -37.87 -25.68 -31.88
C ALA A 507 -38.26 -27.08 -31.37
N ALA A 508 -37.30 -27.99 -31.22
CA ALA A 508 -37.54 -29.36 -30.71
C ALA A 508 -38.04 -29.37 -29.26
N GLY A 509 -37.63 -28.39 -28.43
CA GLY A 509 -38.11 -28.25 -27.04
C GLY A 509 -39.51 -27.65 -26.88
N VAL A 510 -40.28 -27.48 -27.96
CA VAL A 510 -41.69 -27.05 -27.95
C VAL A 510 -42.65 -28.27 -27.98
N SER A 511 -42.11 -29.47 -28.13
CA SER A 511 -42.87 -30.73 -28.17
C SER A 511 -42.60 -31.56 -26.91
N ASP A 512 -43.49 -31.44 -25.92
CA ASP A 512 -43.78 -32.37 -24.79
C ASP A 512 -43.94 -31.67 -23.43
N ALA A 513 -44.75 -30.61 -23.40
CA ALA A 513 -45.38 -30.14 -22.17
C ALA A 513 -46.74 -29.53 -22.49
N ASP A 514 -47.63 -30.34 -23.07
CA ASP A 514 -49.08 -30.16 -23.00
C ASP A 514 -49.76 -31.43 -23.54
N HIS A 515 -49.88 -32.45 -22.68
CA HIS A 515 -51.03 -33.37 -22.61
C HIS A 515 -51.08 -34.05 -21.24
#